data_AF-A0A176S2W2-F1
#
_entry.id   AF-A0A176S2W2-F1
#
_cell.length_a   1.000
_cell.length_b   1.000
_cell.length_c   1.000
_cell.angle_alpha   90.00
_cell.angle_beta   90.00
_cell.angle_gamma   90.00
#
_symmetry.space_group_name_H-M   'P 1'
#
loop_
_entity.id
_entity.type
_entity.pdbx_description
1 polymer ?
#
loop_
_entity_poly.entity_id
_entity_poly.type
_entity_poly.pdbx_seq_one_letter_code
_entity_poly.pdbx_strand_id
1 'polypeptide(L)'
;MKIELTPQHVQGQESFRAFLDKEIAPYVDQYDREECVPPETIKKLADVGYLGAIIPKEYGGQGIDAITFGLLCEEIGRCSAA
;
A
#
# COMPACT_ATOMS: atom_id res chain seq x y z
N MET A 1 10.54 -24.78 9.88
CA MET A 1 10.34 -23.55 9.09
C MET A 1 9.53 -22.61 9.95
N LYS A 2 9.97 -21.36 10.15
CA LYS A 2 9.17 -20.32 10.82
C LYS A 2 8.46 -19.54 9.72
N ILE A 3 7.14 -19.46 9.79
CA ILE A 3 6.27 -18.86 8.75
C ILE A 3 5.56 -17.61 9.31
N GLU A 4 5.82 -17.28 10.57
CA GLU A 4 5.23 -16.14 11.25
C GLU A 4 5.82 -14.81 10.76
N LEU A 5 4.96 -13.80 10.65
CA LEU A 5 5.39 -12.43 10.37
C LEU A 5 6.24 -11.89 11.53
N THR A 6 7.24 -11.08 11.20
CA THR A 6 8.01 -10.34 12.20
C THR A 6 7.18 -9.19 12.79
N PRO A 7 7.52 -8.66 13.97
CA PRO A 7 6.85 -7.46 14.50
C PRO A 7 6.91 -6.27 13.54
N GLN A 8 8.00 -6.13 12.76
CA GLN A 8 8.14 -5.09 11.74
C GLN A 8 7.17 -5.29 10.58
N HIS A 9 6.96 -6.54 10.15
CA HIS A 9 5.97 -6.88 9.13
C HIS A 9 4.55 -6.53 9.58
N VAL A 10 4.19 -6.90 10.82
CA VAL A 10 2.88 -6.61 11.40
C VAL A 10 2.65 -5.10 11.49
N GLN A 11 3.62 -4.36 12.02
CA GLN A 11 3.52 -2.89 12.11
C GLN A 11 3.40 -2.22 10.74
N GLY A 12 4.13 -2.72 9.73
CA GLY A 12 4.00 -2.27 8.36
C GLY A 12 2.59 -2.48 7.82
N GLN A 13 2.05 -3.70 7.96
CA GLN A 13 0.69 -4.05 7.54
C GLN A 13 -0.37 -3.16 8.19
N GLU A 14 -0.28 -2.96 9.52
CA GLU A 14 -1.21 -2.07 10.26
C GLU A 14 -1.15 -0.63 9.75
N SER A 15 0.05 -0.14 9.43
CA SER A 15 0.25 1.21 8.88
C SER A 15 -0.36 1.34 7.48
N PHE A 16 -0.15 0.35 6.61
CA PHE A 16 -0.73 0.30 5.28
C PHE A 16 -2.26 0.30 5.35
N ARG A 17 -2.82 -0.57 6.20
CA ARG A 17 -4.26 -0.66 6.45
C ARG A 17 -4.85 0.68 6.87
N ALA A 18 -4.27 1.30 7.91
CA ALA A 18 -4.78 2.55 8.45
C ALA A 18 -4.75 3.70 7.42
N PHE A 19 -3.70 3.77 6.61
CA PHE A 19 -3.62 4.75 5.52
C PHE A 19 -4.68 4.50 4.45
N LEU A 20 -4.80 3.25 3.97
CA LEU A 20 -5.73 2.91 2.90
C LEU A 20 -7.19 3.08 3.33
N ASP A 21 -7.55 2.64 4.53
CA ASP A 21 -8.90 2.79 5.09
C ASP A 21 -9.32 4.25 5.21
N LYS A 22 -8.37 5.15 5.47
CA LYS A 22 -8.63 6.57 5.63
C LYS A 22 -8.65 7.31 4.28
N GLU A 23 -7.65 7.06 3.44
CA GLU A 23 -7.35 7.94 2.30
C GLU A 23 -7.86 7.40 0.97
N ILE A 24 -8.08 6.09 0.86
CA ILE A 24 -8.42 5.40 -0.41
C ILE A 24 -9.78 4.72 -0.34
N ALA A 25 -10.03 3.90 0.70
CA ALA A 25 -11.24 3.09 0.84
C ALA A 25 -12.56 3.86 0.70
N PRO A 26 -12.71 5.11 1.17
CA PRO A 26 -13.96 5.86 0.99
C PRO A 26 -14.32 6.16 -0.47
N TYR A 27 -13.38 6.01 -1.40
CA TYR A 27 -13.50 6.46 -2.79
C TYR A 27 -13.45 5.33 -3.82
N VAL A 28 -13.13 4.10 -3.43
CA VAL A 28 -12.90 2.98 -4.37
C VAL A 28 -14.13 2.66 -5.22
N ASP A 29 -15.33 2.70 -4.65
CA ASP A 29 -16.59 2.49 -5.39
C ASP A 29 -16.82 3.55 -6.48
N GLN A 30 -16.39 4.78 -6.22
CA GLN A 30 -16.48 5.85 -7.21
C GLN A 30 -15.46 5.62 -8.33
N TYR A 31 -14.22 5.26 -7.97
CA TYR A 31 -13.15 5.00 -8.93
C TYR A 31 -13.50 3.86 -9.88
N ASP A 32 -14.12 2.79 -9.36
CA ASP A 32 -14.60 1.67 -10.17
C ASP A 32 -15.68 2.11 -11.16
N ARG A 33 -16.73 2.81 -10.68
CA ARG A 33 -17.82 3.31 -11.53
C ARG A 33 -17.38 4.28 -12.61
N GLU A 34 -16.38 5.10 -12.30
CA GLU A 34 -15.82 6.10 -13.22
C GLU A 34 -14.68 5.55 -14.09
N GLU A 35 -14.29 4.29 -13.89
CA GLU A 35 -13.13 3.64 -14.51
C GLU A 35 -11.85 4.50 -14.41
N CYS A 36 -11.68 5.20 -13.28
CA CYS A 36 -10.67 6.24 -13.12
C CYS A 36 -10.05 6.21 -11.73
N VAL A 37 -8.72 6.23 -11.68
CA VAL A 37 -7.96 6.49 -10.44
C VAL A 37 -7.41 7.91 -10.51
N PRO A 38 -7.89 8.83 -9.64
CA PRO A 38 -7.44 10.21 -9.67
C PRO A 38 -5.92 10.33 -9.45
N PRO A 39 -5.22 11.23 -10.16
CA PRO A 39 -3.79 11.48 -9.96
C PRO A 39 -3.44 11.84 -8.51
N GLU A 40 -4.36 12.47 -7.78
CA GLU A 40 -4.22 12.81 -6.37
C GLU A 40 -4.08 11.56 -5.49
N THR A 41 -4.81 10.49 -5.81
CA THR A 41 -4.70 9.19 -5.11
C THR A 41 -3.31 8.58 -5.31
N ILE A 42 -2.81 8.60 -6.54
CA ILE A 42 -1.45 8.15 -6.86
C ILE A 42 -0.41 9.01 -6.14
N LYS A 43 -0.63 10.33 -6.10
CA LYS A 43 0.25 11.26 -5.37
C LYS A 43 0.26 10.97 -3.87
N LYS A 44 -0.89 10.72 -3.23
CA LYS A 44 -0.96 10.35 -1.81
C LYS A 44 -0.13 9.09 -1.52
N LEU A 45 -0.21 8.07 -2.37
CA LEU A 45 0.58 6.84 -2.25
C LEU A 45 2.09 7.11 -2.42
N ALA A 46 2.46 7.99 -3.34
CA ALA A 46 3.86 8.38 -3.55
C ALA A 46 4.41 9.19 -2.37
N ASP A 47 3.63 10.14 -1.84
CA ASP A 47 4.04 11.03 -0.75
C ASP A 47 4.32 10.25 0.55
N VAL A 48 3.65 9.12 0.78
CA VAL A 48 3.92 8.20 1.91
C VAL A 48 4.92 7.08 1.58
N GLY A 49 5.45 7.07 0.36
CA GLY A 49 6.48 6.11 -0.08
C GLY A 49 5.97 4.71 -0.42
N TYR A 50 4.66 4.53 -0.64
CA TYR A 50 4.08 3.23 -1.01
C TYR A 50 4.20 2.96 -2.51
N LEU A 51 4.17 4.01 -3.33
CA LEU A 51 4.43 3.88 -4.76
C LEU A 51 5.92 3.56 -5.00
N GLY A 52 6.21 2.40 -5.58
CA GLY A 52 7.59 1.96 -5.81
C GLY A 52 8.35 1.58 -4.53
N ALA A 53 7.65 1.20 -3.46
CA ALA A 53 8.25 0.96 -2.14
C ALA A 53 9.41 -0.06 -2.15
N ILE A 54 9.36 -1.07 -3.01
CA ILE A 54 10.40 -2.10 -3.15
C ILE A 54 11.69 -1.57 -3.80
N ILE A 55 11.64 -0.44 -4.51
CA ILE A 55 12.79 0.14 -5.19
C ILE A 55 13.82 0.58 -4.14
N PRO A 56 15.13 0.31 -4.35
CA PRO A 56 16.19 0.76 -3.44
C PRO A 56 16.17 2.27 -3.18
N LYS A 57 16.60 2.65 -1.97
CA LYS A 57 16.66 4.06 -1.53
C LYS A 57 17.53 4.95 -2.41
N GLU A 58 18.59 4.41 -3.01
CA GLU A 58 19.47 5.15 -3.94
C GLU A 58 18.75 5.65 -5.20
N TYR A 59 17.61 5.04 -5.54
CA TYR A 59 16.75 5.45 -6.66
C TYR A 59 15.47 6.16 -6.20
N GLY A 60 15.37 6.53 -4.91
CA GLY A 60 14.24 7.27 -4.35
C GLY A 60 13.07 6.42 -3.84
N GLY A 61 13.21 5.09 -3.78
CA GLY A 61 12.21 4.20 -3.15
C GLY A 61 12.43 4.01 -1.65
N GLN A 62 11.66 3.10 -1.04
CA GLN A 62 11.79 2.77 0.40
C GLN A 62 12.76 1.61 0.67
N GLY A 63 13.05 0.78 -0.34
CA GLY A 63 13.86 -0.42 -0.21
C GLY A 63 13.28 -1.44 0.76
N ILE A 64 11.94 -1.54 0.85
CA ILE A 64 11.30 -2.55 1.71
C ILE A 64 11.51 -3.96 1.15
N ASP A 65 11.55 -4.95 2.03
CA ASP A 65 11.70 -6.34 1.64
C ASP A 65 10.42 -6.89 0.96
N ALA A 66 10.57 -8.03 0.29
CA ALA A 66 9.49 -8.64 -0.48
C ALA A 66 8.27 -9.05 0.36
N ILE A 67 8.45 -9.42 1.64
CA ILE A 67 7.33 -9.78 2.53
C ILE A 67 6.55 -8.51 2.87
N THR A 68 7.24 -7.44 3.29
CA THR A 68 6.60 -6.15 3.56
C THR A 68 5.88 -5.61 2.31
N PHE A 69 6.48 -5.73 1.12
CA PHE A 69 5.84 -5.34 -0.14
C PHE A 69 4.61 -6.20 -0.47
N GLY A 70 4.68 -7.50 -0.21
CA GLY A 70 3.53 -8.41 -0.34
C GLY A 70 2.36 -7.98 0.56
N LEU A 71 2.65 -7.61 1.81
CA LEU A 71 1.64 -7.12 2.76
C LEU A 71 1.03 -5.78 2.31
N LEU A 72 1.82 -4.87 1.73
CA LEU A 72 1.29 -3.65 1.13
C LEU A 72 0.31 -3.97 -0.01
N CYS A 73 0.68 -4.88 -0.91
CA CYS A 73 -0.20 -5.33 -2.00
C CYS A 73 -1.47 -6.00 -1.46
N GLU A 74 -1.37 -6.81 -0.40
CA GLU A 74 -2.50 -7.46 0.26
C GLU A 74 -3.51 -6.42 0.79
N GLU A 75 -3.04 -5.38 1.48
CA GLU A 75 -3.91 -4.33 2.01
C GLU A 75 -4.53 -3.47 0.89
N ILE A 76 -3.80 -3.20 -0.20
CA ILE A 76 -4.36 -2.54 -1.40
C ILE A 76 -5.47 -3.40 -2.01
N GLY A 77 -5.22 -4.70 -2.17
CA GLY A 77 -6.19 -5.66 -2.69
C GLY A 77 -7.45 -5.73 -1.82
N ARG A 78 -7.31 -5.79 -0.49
CA ARG A 78 -8.42 -5.74 0.46
C ARG A 78 -9.27 -4.47 0.29
N CYS A 79 -8.64 -3.34 -0.03
CA CYS A 79 -9.30 -2.06 -0.16
C CYS A 79 -10.10 -1.91 -1.47
N SER A 80 -9.58 -2.41 -2.59
CA SER A 80 -10.10 -2.04 -3.93
C SER A 80 -10.57 -3.24 -4.78
N ALA A 81 -10.31 -4.47 -4.38
CA ALA A 81 -10.70 -5.67 -5.13
C ALA A 81 -11.84 -6.47 -4.46
N ALA A 82 -12.53 -5.85 -3.48
CA ALA A 82 -13.62 -6.46 -2.73
C ALA A 82 -14.99 -6.26 -3.41
#